data_AF-A0A3A0C1K3-F1
#
_entry.id   AF-A0A3A0C1K3-F1
#
_cell.length_a   1.000
_cell.length_b   1.000
_cell.length_c   1.000
_cell.angle_alpha   90.00
_cell.angle_beta   90.00
_cell.angle_gamma   90.00
#
_symmetry.space_group_name_H-M   'P 1'
#
loop_
_entity.id
_entity.type
_entity.pdbx_description
1 polymer ?
#
loop_
_entity_poly.entity_id
_entity_poly.type
_entity_poly.pdbx_seq_one_letter_code
_entity_poly.pdbx_strand_id
1 'polypeptide(L)'
;MPFVYFEARNVLIERDYIMRLVQQLAAVATRILRLRELEKYDQAQQELEQAYGELLGLQHELLLSLDAATAAQLLGHEEKIKIAAKLMQEESALLEHQGRFEQAHARRQRALELYLEALALAGYSEEEDGAMLASLCQKIDVAELAERYQEILSALPLP
;
A
#
# COMPACT_ATOMS: atom_id res chain seq x y z
N MET A 1 37.50 2.10 -17.55
CA MET A 1 36.04 1.83 -17.57
C MET A 1 35.53 1.42 -16.17
N PRO A 2 35.39 2.34 -15.19
CA PRO A 2 34.89 2.03 -13.85
C PRO A 2 33.38 2.33 -13.64
N PHE A 3 32.77 3.14 -14.51
CA PHE A 3 31.40 3.66 -14.32
C PHE A 3 30.30 2.57 -14.45
N VAL A 4 30.44 1.63 -15.39
CA VAL A 4 29.41 0.61 -15.67
C VAL A 4 29.26 -0.41 -14.51
N TYR A 5 30.33 -0.68 -13.76
CA TYR A 5 30.28 -1.61 -12.63
C TYR A 5 29.57 -1.04 -11.40
N PHE A 6 29.53 0.29 -11.25
CA PHE A 6 28.89 0.94 -10.10
C PHE A 6 27.36 0.95 -10.25
N GLU A 7 26.85 1.25 -11.45
CA GLU A 7 25.40 1.23 -11.72
C GLU A 7 24.81 -0.17 -11.62
N ALA A 8 25.44 -1.18 -12.23
CA ALA A 8 24.95 -2.56 -12.17
C ALA A 8 24.89 -3.10 -10.73
N ARG A 9 25.86 -2.73 -9.88
CA ARG A 9 25.87 -3.12 -8.47
C ARG A 9 24.76 -2.42 -7.68
N ASN A 10 24.47 -1.15 -7.96
CA ASN A 10 23.39 -0.43 -7.30
C ASN A 10 22.01 -0.99 -7.67
N VAL A 11 21.78 -1.29 -8.95
CA VAL A 11 20.51 -1.90 -9.42
C VAL A 11 20.27 -3.28 -8.78
N LEU A 12 21.32 -4.10 -8.63
CA LEU A 12 21.21 -5.39 -7.95
C LEU A 12 20.88 -5.23 -6.45
N ILE A 13 21.53 -4.29 -5.76
CA ILE A 13 21.26 -4.02 -4.34
C ILE A 13 19.84 -3.51 -4.13
N GLU A 14 19.36 -2.61 -4.99
CA GLU A 14 18.01 -2.08 -4.94
C GLU A 14 16.97 -3.17 -5.18
N ARG A 15 17.16 -4.01 -6.21
CA ARG A 15 16.28 -5.14 -6.49
C ARG A 15 16.22 -6.13 -5.32
N ASP A 16 17.35 -6.48 -4.73
CA ASP A 16 17.40 -7.38 -3.57
C ASP A 16 16.70 -6.77 -2.35
N TYR A 17 16.85 -5.46 -2.16
CA TYR A 17 16.18 -4.72 -1.09
C TYR A 17 14.66 -4.71 -1.28
N ILE A 18 14.17 -4.38 -2.47
CA ILE A 18 12.74 -4.40 -2.80
C ILE A 18 12.17 -5.80 -2.64
N MET A 19 12.85 -6.83 -3.16
CA MET A 19 12.41 -8.21 -3.01
C MET A 19 12.29 -8.62 -1.54
N ARG A 20 13.23 -8.17 -0.69
CA ARG A 20 13.16 -8.38 0.75
C ARG A 20 11.96 -7.67 1.37
N LEU A 21 11.66 -6.44 0.96
CA LEU A 21 10.47 -5.72 1.45
C LEU A 21 9.17 -6.44 1.09
N VAL A 22 9.05 -6.94 -0.15
CA VAL A 22 7.87 -7.70 -0.59
C VAL A 22 7.70 -8.98 0.23
N GLN A 23 8.79 -9.72 0.49
CA GLN A 23 8.76 -10.91 1.33
C GLN A 23 8.35 -10.60 2.78
N GLN A 24 8.87 -9.50 3.35
CA GLN A 24 8.52 -9.07 4.69
C GLN A 24 7.05 -8.62 4.77
N LEU A 25 6.54 -7.91 3.75
CA LEU A 25 5.11 -7.57 3.66
C LEU A 25 4.23 -8.83 3.65
N ALA A 26 4.58 -9.84 2.85
CA ALA A 26 3.80 -11.09 2.81
C ALA A 26 3.77 -11.78 4.19
N ALA A 27 4.89 -11.78 4.91
CA ALA A 27 4.97 -12.33 6.26
C ALA A 27 4.12 -11.53 7.26
N VAL A 28 4.14 -10.20 7.19
CA VAL A 28 3.31 -9.30 8.00
C VAL A 28 1.83 -9.53 7.73
N ALA A 29 1.41 -9.51 6.45
CA ALA A 29 0.02 -9.72 6.06
C ALA A 29 -0.52 -11.08 6.56
N THR A 30 0.29 -12.14 6.45
CA THR A 30 -0.05 -13.47 6.98
C THR A 30 -0.26 -13.46 8.49
N ARG A 31 0.58 -12.74 9.24
CA ARG A 31 0.43 -12.61 10.71
C ARG A 31 -0.82 -11.83 11.07
N ILE A 32 -1.08 -10.69 10.42
CA ILE A 32 -2.26 -9.85 10.66
C ILE A 32 -3.53 -10.64 10.36
N LEU A 33 -3.60 -11.35 9.22
CA LEU A 33 -4.73 -12.19 8.86
C LEU A 33 -5.01 -13.22 9.95
N ARG A 34 -3.98 -13.96 10.41
CA ARG A 34 -4.13 -14.95 11.47
C ARG A 34 -4.59 -14.33 12.79
N LEU A 35 -4.08 -13.17 13.16
CA LEU A 35 -4.48 -12.47 14.40
C LEU A 35 -5.94 -11.99 14.31
N ARG A 36 -6.38 -11.53 13.14
CA ARG A 36 -7.78 -11.15 12.87
C ARG A 36 -8.72 -12.35 12.99
N GLU A 37 -8.38 -13.49 12.42
CA GLU A 37 -9.17 -14.74 12.53
C GLU A 37 -9.29 -15.23 13.98
N LEU A 38 -8.28 -14.96 14.81
CA LEU A 38 -8.29 -15.27 16.23
C LEU A 38 -8.89 -14.14 17.10
N GLU A 39 -9.48 -13.11 16.48
CA GLU A 39 -10.05 -11.93 17.13
C GLU A 39 -9.07 -11.17 18.05
N LYS A 40 -7.77 -11.34 17.84
CA LYS A 40 -6.70 -10.68 18.60
C LYS A 40 -6.38 -9.31 18.01
N TYR A 41 -7.38 -8.44 18.00
CA TYR A 41 -7.30 -7.19 17.24
C TYR A 41 -6.22 -6.22 17.73
N ASP A 42 -5.99 -6.12 19.04
CA ASP A 42 -4.93 -5.26 19.58
C ASP A 42 -3.54 -5.71 19.13
N GLN A 43 -3.32 -7.03 19.04
CA GLN A 43 -2.06 -7.60 18.54
C GLN A 43 -1.91 -7.36 17.04
N ALA A 44 -3.00 -7.47 16.28
CA ALA A 44 -3.00 -7.17 14.85
C ALA A 44 -2.69 -5.68 14.58
N GLN A 45 -3.24 -4.79 15.40
CA GLN A 45 -2.96 -3.35 15.35
C GLN A 45 -1.48 -3.07 15.65
N GLN A 46 -0.93 -3.69 16.69
CA GLN A 46 0.48 -3.54 17.03
C GLN A 46 1.41 -4.04 15.90
N GLU A 47 1.08 -5.19 15.27
CA GLU A 47 1.83 -5.70 14.11
C GLU A 47 1.75 -4.74 12.91
N LEU A 48 0.60 -4.10 12.66
CA LEU A 48 0.47 -3.08 11.63
C LEU A 48 1.38 -1.87 11.91
N GLU A 49 1.32 -1.31 13.10
CA GLU A 49 2.14 -0.16 13.51
C GLU A 49 3.64 -0.43 13.37
N GLN A 50 4.08 -1.63 13.79
CA GLN A 50 5.46 -2.08 13.62
C GLN A 50 5.84 -2.21 12.14
N ALA A 51 4.95 -2.77 11.30
CA ALA A 51 5.21 -2.96 9.89
C ALA A 51 5.41 -1.64 9.13
N TYR A 52 4.69 -0.57 9.48
CA TYR A 52 4.95 0.76 8.89
C TYR A 52 6.40 1.21 9.14
N GLY A 53 6.86 1.09 10.40
CA GLY A 53 8.23 1.44 10.76
C GLY A 53 9.29 0.56 10.09
N GLU A 54 9.08 -0.76 10.07
CA GLU A 54 10.04 -1.73 9.55
C GLU A 54 10.14 -1.71 8.02
N LEU A 55 9.01 -1.64 7.33
CA LEU A 55 8.96 -1.76 5.86
C LEU A 55 9.17 -0.42 5.16
N LEU A 56 8.63 0.66 5.72
CA LEU A 56 8.60 1.97 5.06
C LEU A 56 9.56 2.97 5.71
N GLY A 57 10.04 2.69 6.93
CA GLY A 57 10.85 3.64 7.69
C GLY A 57 10.06 4.86 8.17
N LEU A 58 8.73 4.77 8.17
CA LEU A 58 7.83 5.86 8.54
C LEU A 58 6.89 5.41 9.65
N GLN A 59 6.55 6.33 10.55
CA GLN A 59 5.54 6.10 11.57
C GLN A 59 4.16 6.11 10.94
N HIS A 60 3.27 5.24 11.43
CA HIS A 60 1.92 5.11 10.94
C HIS A 60 1.15 6.45 11.02
N GLU A 61 1.26 7.14 12.15
CA GLU A 61 0.57 8.41 12.42
C GLU A 61 0.99 9.51 11.44
N LEU A 62 2.28 9.56 11.09
CA LEU A 62 2.78 10.51 10.09
C LEU A 62 2.12 10.24 8.75
N LEU A 63 2.07 8.98 8.30
CA LEU A 63 1.47 8.62 7.03
C LEU A 63 -0.03 8.97 6.98
N LEU A 64 -0.73 8.82 8.10
CA LEU A 64 -2.15 9.21 8.23
C LEU A 64 -2.39 10.72 8.21
N SER A 65 -1.41 11.51 8.62
CA SER A 65 -1.51 12.97 8.62
C SER A 65 -1.33 13.59 7.24
N LEU A 66 -0.83 12.82 6.27
CA LEU A 66 -0.52 13.26 4.91
C LEU A 66 -1.61 12.83 3.93
N ASP A 67 -1.81 13.62 2.87
CA ASP A 67 -2.57 13.20 1.68
C ASP A 67 -1.76 12.22 0.78
N ALA A 68 -2.40 11.59 -0.21
CA ALA A 68 -1.78 10.47 -0.96
C ALA A 68 -0.60 10.92 -1.77
N ALA A 69 -0.76 12.04 -2.46
CA ALA A 69 0.30 12.64 -3.26
C ALA A 69 1.53 12.97 -2.41
N THR A 70 1.35 13.56 -1.23
CA THR A 70 2.45 13.92 -0.32
C THR A 70 3.09 12.68 0.30
N ALA A 71 2.29 11.71 0.73
CA ALA A 71 2.78 10.42 1.21
C ALA A 71 3.59 9.67 0.13
N ALA A 72 3.11 9.66 -1.11
CA ALA A 72 3.80 9.06 -2.25
C ALA A 72 5.14 9.73 -2.54
N GLN A 73 5.18 11.07 -2.52
CA GLN A 73 6.42 11.83 -2.66
C GLN A 73 7.42 11.51 -1.55
N LEU A 74 6.96 11.37 -0.30
CA LEU A 74 7.80 11.02 0.85
C LEU A 74 8.37 9.60 0.73
N LEU A 75 7.58 8.64 0.26
CA LEU A 75 7.98 7.25 0.06
C LEU A 75 8.95 7.09 -1.12
N GLY A 76 8.79 7.90 -2.16
CA GLY A 76 9.76 8.11 -3.24
C GLY A 76 9.98 6.93 -4.20
N HIS A 77 9.29 5.81 -4.03
CA HIS A 77 9.43 4.62 -4.87
C HIS A 77 8.09 3.86 -4.93
N GLU A 78 7.67 3.47 -6.13
CA GLU A 78 6.39 2.81 -6.43
C GLU A 78 6.13 1.59 -5.54
N GLU A 79 7.11 0.72 -5.33
CA GLU A 79 6.94 -0.47 -4.50
C GLU A 79 6.68 -0.13 -3.03
N LYS A 80 7.33 0.91 -2.50
CA LYS A 80 7.03 1.40 -1.14
C LYS A 80 5.63 1.97 -1.04
N ILE A 81 5.16 2.66 -2.09
CA ILE A 81 3.80 3.18 -2.17
C ILE A 81 2.78 2.04 -2.23
N LYS A 82 3.04 1.00 -3.06
CA LYS A 82 2.22 -0.22 -3.12
C LYS A 82 2.19 -0.96 -1.77
N ILE A 83 3.31 -1.05 -1.07
CA ILE A 83 3.38 -1.64 0.28
C ILE A 83 2.53 -0.84 1.27
N ALA A 84 2.63 0.50 1.27
CA ALA A 84 1.82 1.36 2.11
C ALA A 84 0.31 1.17 1.87
N ALA A 85 -0.10 1.12 0.60
CA ALA A 85 -1.48 0.84 0.21
C ALA A 85 -1.96 -0.53 0.72
N LYS A 86 -1.13 -1.57 0.60
CA LYS A 86 -1.44 -2.93 1.11
C LYS A 86 -1.58 -2.96 2.64
N LEU A 87 -0.72 -2.26 3.38
CA LEU A 87 -0.85 -2.15 4.83
C LEU A 87 -2.15 -1.41 5.23
N MET A 88 -2.51 -0.34 4.53
CA MET A 88 -3.78 0.37 4.77
C MET A 88 -5.00 -0.47 4.40
N GLN A 89 -4.90 -1.35 3.40
CA GLN A 89 -5.95 -2.31 3.09
C GLN A 89 -6.15 -3.31 4.23
N GLU A 90 -5.07 -3.88 4.78
CA GLU A 90 -5.14 -4.77 5.94
C GLU A 90 -5.71 -4.07 7.17
N GLU A 91 -5.33 -2.81 7.40
CA GLU A 91 -5.90 -1.98 8.46
C GLU A 91 -7.40 -1.75 8.26
N SER A 92 -7.83 -1.44 7.02
CA SER A 92 -9.25 -1.29 6.71
C SER A 92 -10.04 -2.55 7.06
N ALA A 93 -9.48 -3.71 6.75
CA ALA A 93 -10.13 -4.98 7.02
C ALA A 93 -10.16 -5.28 8.53
N LEU A 94 -9.10 -4.97 9.28
CA LEU A 94 -9.08 -5.04 10.73
C LEU A 94 -10.17 -4.15 11.36
N LEU A 95 -10.32 -2.92 10.89
CA LEU A 95 -11.35 -1.99 11.34
C LEU A 95 -12.77 -2.50 11.04
N GLU A 96 -13.00 -3.14 9.89
CA GLU A 96 -14.30 -3.78 9.59
C GLU A 96 -14.62 -4.89 10.60
N HIS A 97 -13.65 -5.76 10.93
CA HIS A 97 -13.86 -6.82 11.93
C HIS A 97 -14.15 -6.28 13.33
N GLN A 98 -13.61 -5.10 13.66
CA GLN A 98 -13.94 -4.38 14.90
C GLN A 98 -15.29 -3.64 14.85
N GLY A 99 -16.02 -3.69 13.73
CA GLY A 99 -17.27 -2.95 13.52
C GLY A 99 -17.09 -1.43 13.29
N ARG A 100 -15.87 -0.96 13.04
CA ARG A 100 -15.54 0.45 12.81
C ARG A 100 -15.61 0.81 11.32
N PHE A 101 -16.78 0.61 10.71
CA PHE A 101 -16.96 0.67 9.25
C PHE A 101 -16.60 2.00 8.60
N GLU A 102 -16.94 3.15 9.22
CA GLU A 102 -16.57 4.48 8.70
C GLU A 102 -15.05 4.64 8.57
N GLN A 103 -14.33 4.18 9.59
CA GLN A 103 -12.87 4.28 9.60
C GLN A 103 -12.26 3.29 8.62
N ALA A 104 -12.83 2.10 8.51
CA ALA A 104 -12.44 1.12 7.50
C ALA A 104 -12.61 1.69 6.08
N HIS A 105 -13.74 2.34 5.80
CA HIS A 105 -13.99 2.98 4.51
C HIS A 105 -12.93 4.03 4.20
N ALA A 106 -12.67 4.95 5.14
CA ALA A 106 -11.64 5.97 4.98
C ALA A 106 -10.24 5.36 4.74
N ARG A 107 -9.87 4.25 5.41
CA ARG A 107 -8.58 3.59 5.18
C ARG A 107 -8.50 2.85 3.86
N ARG A 108 -9.60 2.27 3.40
CA ARG A 108 -9.64 1.66 2.07
C ARG A 108 -9.52 2.71 0.97
N GLN A 109 -10.20 3.83 1.13
CA GLN A 109 -10.08 4.96 0.21
C GLN A 109 -8.63 5.43 0.14
N ARG A 110 -8.01 5.64 1.30
CA ARG A 110 -6.59 6.02 1.40
C ARG A 110 -5.64 5.02 0.72
N ALA A 111 -5.91 3.73 0.89
CA ALA A 111 -5.17 2.66 0.24
C ALA A 111 -5.30 2.73 -1.29
N LEU A 112 -6.50 2.95 -1.81
CA LEU A 112 -6.76 3.13 -3.25
C LEU A 112 -6.02 4.34 -3.81
N GLU A 113 -6.11 5.48 -3.16
CA GLU A 113 -5.42 6.70 -3.57
C GLU A 113 -3.90 6.49 -3.65
N LEU A 114 -3.30 5.87 -2.62
CA LEU A 114 -1.87 5.54 -2.63
C LEU A 114 -1.53 4.58 -3.77
N TYR A 115 -2.34 3.54 -3.99
CA TYR A 115 -2.10 2.59 -5.06
C TYR A 115 -2.10 3.29 -6.42
N LEU A 116 -3.06 4.20 -6.65
CA LEU A 116 -3.14 4.99 -7.88
C LEU A 116 -1.94 5.93 -8.06
N GLU A 117 -1.39 6.51 -6.98
CA GLU A 117 -0.14 7.27 -7.06
C GLU A 117 1.05 6.38 -7.49
N ALA A 118 1.09 5.13 -7.02
CA ALA A 118 2.13 4.19 -7.47
C ALA A 118 1.99 3.86 -8.97
N LEU A 119 0.76 3.66 -9.45
CA LEU A 119 0.48 3.41 -10.87
C LEU A 119 0.76 4.63 -11.74
N ALA A 120 0.49 5.84 -11.24
CA ALA A 120 0.84 7.07 -11.93
C ALA A 120 2.36 7.24 -12.12
N LEU A 121 3.16 6.68 -11.19
CA LEU A 121 4.63 6.72 -11.25
C LEU A 121 5.22 5.64 -12.18
N ALA A 122 4.75 4.41 -12.06
CA ALA A 122 5.37 3.25 -12.72
C ALA A 122 4.61 2.71 -13.93
N GLY A 123 3.39 3.17 -14.15
CA GLY A 123 2.45 2.60 -15.11
C GLY A 123 1.64 1.44 -14.52
N TYR A 124 0.64 0.99 -15.29
CA TYR A 124 -0.24 -0.11 -14.94
C TYR A 124 0.18 -1.41 -15.61
N SER A 125 0.18 -2.50 -14.85
CA SER A 125 0.30 -3.87 -15.36
C SER A 125 -0.90 -4.71 -14.91
N GLU A 126 -1.70 -5.21 -15.84
CA GLU A 126 -2.85 -6.07 -15.54
C GLU A 126 -2.48 -7.27 -14.66
N GLU A 127 -1.33 -7.89 -14.95
CA GLU A 127 -0.85 -9.08 -14.24
C GLU A 127 -0.49 -8.79 -12.78
N GLU A 128 0.07 -7.61 -12.50
CA GLU A 128 0.57 -7.25 -11.18
C GLU A 128 -0.47 -6.48 -10.34
N ASP A 129 -1.27 -5.65 -11.01
CA ASP A 129 -2.09 -4.62 -10.38
C ASP A 129 -3.58 -4.93 -10.42
N GLY A 130 -4.07 -5.68 -11.41
CA GLY A 130 -5.50 -5.87 -11.65
C GLY A 130 -6.24 -6.44 -10.45
N ALA A 131 -5.71 -7.48 -9.82
CA ALA A 131 -6.32 -8.11 -8.64
C ALA A 131 -6.37 -7.17 -7.42
N MET A 132 -5.30 -6.40 -7.21
CA MET A 132 -5.23 -5.45 -6.09
C MET A 132 -6.19 -4.29 -6.30
N LEU A 133 -6.20 -3.72 -7.51
CA LEU A 133 -7.07 -2.61 -7.88
C LEU A 133 -8.55 -3.02 -7.77
N ALA A 134 -8.92 -4.18 -8.28
CA ALA A 134 -10.28 -4.72 -8.14
C ALA A 134 -10.69 -4.89 -6.67
N SER A 135 -9.78 -5.37 -5.82
CA SER A 135 -10.05 -5.55 -4.39
C SER A 135 -10.26 -4.22 -3.65
N LEU A 136 -9.46 -3.20 -3.97
CA LEU A 136 -9.59 -1.86 -3.38
C LEU A 136 -10.87 -1.16 -3.83
N CYS A 137 -11.26 -1.30 -5.10
CA CYS A 137 -12.46 -0.68 -5.67
C CYS A 137 -13.78 -1.32 -5.19
N GLN A 138 -13.79 -2.58 -4.74
CA GLN A 138 -15.02 -3.34 -4.45
C GLN A 138 -16.00 -2.66 -3.48
N LYS A 139 -15.51 -1.84 -2.55
CA LYS A 139 -16.35 -1.14 -1.55
C LYS A 139 -16.09 0.37 -1.50
N ILE A 140 -15.61 0.95 -2.60
CA ILE A 140 -15.41 2.39 -2.73
C ILE A 140 -16.33 2.89 -3.84
N ASP A 141 -17.13 3.91 -3.54
CA ASP A 141 -17.77 4.67 -4.59
C ASP A 141 -16.73 5.59 -5.23
N VAL A 142 -16.41 5.33 -6.51
CA VAL A 142 -15.43 6.12 -7.27
C VAL A 142 -15.82 7.60 -7.32
N ALA A 143 -17.12 7.92 -7.25
CA ALA A 143 -17.60 9.30 -7.24
C ALA A 143 -17.19 10.07 -5.97
N GLU A 144 -16.85 9.38 -4.88
CA GLU A 144 -16.38 10.00 -3.63
C GLU A 144 -14.88 10.31 -3.62
N LEU A 145 -14.13 9.78 -4.59
CA LEU A 145 -12.70 10.07 -4.72
C LEU A 145 -12.47 11.51 -5.20
N ALA A 146 -11.30 12.08 -4.88
CA ALA A 146 -10.90 13.34 -5.48
C ALA A 146 -10.76 13.22 -7.01
N GLU A 147 -11.05 14.30 -7.75
CA GLU A 147 -11.08 14.35 -9.22
C GLU A 147 -9.85 13.71 -9.87
N ARG A 148 -8.65 14.01 -9.35
CA ARG A 148 -7.38 13.40 -9.77
C ARG A 148 -7.43 11.87 -9.84
N TYR A 149 -7.98 11.21 -8.81
CA TYR A 149 -8.00 9.75 -8.74
C TYR A 149 -9.11 9.15 -9.59
N GLN A 150 -10.21 9.88 -9.79
CA GLN A 150 -11.23 9.51 -10.77
C GLN A 150 -10.64 9.52 -12.19
N GLU A 151 -9.87 10.56 -12.52
CA GLU A 151 -9.18 10.67 -13.82
C GLU A 151 -8.19 9.52 -14.02
N ILE A 152 -7.34 9.22 -13.03
CA ILE A 152 -6.40 8.10 -13.11
C ILE A 152 -7.15 6.77 -13.32
N LEU A 153 -8.19 6.49 -12.52
CA LEU A 153 -8.99 5.26 -12.66
C LEU A 153 -9.67 5.16 -14.03
N SER A 154 -10.19 6.26 -14.55
CA SER A 154 -10.86 6.29 -15.87
C SER A 154 -9.93 6.00 -17.04
N ALA A 155 -8.62 6.25 -16.85
CA ALA A 155 -7.58 5.97 -17.85
C ALA A 155 -7.06 4.53 -17.80
N LEU A 156 -7.40 3.77 -16.74
CA LEU A 156 -7.02 2.37 -16.59
C LEU A 156 -8.05 1.46 -17.26
N PRO A 157 -7.62 0.30 -17.80
CA PRO A 157 -8.55 -0.75 -18.19
C PRO A 157 -9.16 -1.32 -16.90
N LEU A 158 -10.28 -0.73 -16.47
CA LEU A 158 -11.04 -1.26 -15.34
C LEU A 158 -11.57 -2.67 -15.71
N PRO A 159 -11.64 -3.60 -14.74
CA PRO A 159 -12.37 -4.85 -14.92
C PRO A 159 -13.87 -4.63 -15.15
#